data_AF-A0A7C6J923-F1
#
_entry.id   AF-A0A7C6J923-F1
#
_cell.length_a   1.000
_cell.length_b   1.000
_cell.length_c   1.000
_cell.angle_alpha   90.00
_cell.angle_beta   90.00
_cell.angle_gamma   90.00
#
_symmetry.space_group_name_H-M   'P 1'
#
loop_
_entity.id
_entity.type
_entity.pdbx_description
1 polymer ?
#
loop_
_entity_poly.entity_id
_entity_poly.type
_entity_poly.pdbx_seq_one_letter_code
_entity_poly.pdbx_strand_id
1 'polypeptide(L)'
;MVKRLGLKAVNYIRAMAEYFGRNCTAEFQKAALRAAIKNSSWIQLQEMNTVEELIYKWLREEEDADRSDSIGKLINGVSHFQFKKPDPAAPFDLDKLHRKNISEVEVFYCTEGKQNAVLIFLSLVLQSKNPQTLLLYSDEDMGWLTGNREFTLKWSSMLNQVIKRGNKIKIIHTVDRGFDEMLSAIREWVPLYMTGSIEPYYYPRIRDGLFRRTLFIAPDTAAISSGTVGSGTKNAANFLFTNKMTIKALIEEYNDLLSRCRMLMRIFTPHSNDDYLSLLSEFEDEKKDSIIKTDILTNVTMPLGVMESILARTENPGSNHLRVLSAK
;
A
#
# COMPACT_ATOMS: atom_id res chain seq x y z
N MET A 1 6.42 -27.81 -2.41
CA MET A 1 6.16 -28.15 -1.00
C MET A 1 7.43 -28.72 -0.40
N VAL A 2 8.31 -27.86 0.16
CA VAL A 2 9.54 -28.30 0.82
C VAL A 2 9.30 -28.21 2.32
N LYS A 3 9.02 -29.34 2.96
CA LYS A 3 9.08 -29.50 4.42
C LYS A 3 10.52 -29.17 4.84
N ARG A 4 10.75 -27.98 5.39
CA ARG A 4 12.05 -27.64 6.01
C ARG A 4 12.22 -28.47 7.27
N LEU A 5 13.32 -29.23 7.27
CA LEU A 5 14.00 -29.90 8.38
C LEU A 5 13.50 -29.55 9.79
N GLY A 6 12.66 -30.42 10.34
CA GLY A 6 12.58 -30.62 11.78
C GLY A 6 13.82 -31.37 12.28
N LEU A 7 14.32 -30.99 13.46
CA LEU A 7 15.20 -31.74 14.39
C LEU A 7 16.52 -31.06 14.86
N LYS A 8 16.86 -29.82 14.45
CA LYS A 8 18.02 -29.09 15.05
C LYS A 8 17.75 -27.69 15.61
N ALA A 9 16.66 -27.02 15.24
CA ALA A 9 16.39 -25.64 15.67
C ALA A 9 15.96 -25.50 17.15
N VAL A 10 15.38 -26.55 17.73
CA VAL A 10 14.72 -26.49 19.05
C VAL A 10 15.69 -26.21 20.21
N ASN A 11 16.96 -26.64 20.11
CA ASN A 11 17.94 -26.46 21.18
C ASN A 11 18.60 -25.06 21.20
N TYR A 12 18.74 -24.40 20.04
CA TYR A 12 19.44 -23.11 19.98
C TYR A 12 18.62 -21.97 20.58
N ILE A 13 17.30 -21.97 20.38
CA ILE A 13 16.40 -20.94 20.93
C ILE A 13 16.44 -20.97 22.46
N ARG A 14 16.48 -22.16 23.05
CA ARG A 14 16.61 -22.32 24.51
C ARG A 14 17.95 -21.83 25.01
N ALA A 15 19.05 -22.22 24.35
CA ALA A 15 20.38 -21.75 24.70
C ALA A 15 20.53 -20.22 24.58
N MET A 16 19.90 -19.60 23.57
CA MET A 16 19.87 -18.13 23.42
C MET A 16 19.08 -17.48 24.56
N ALA A 17 17.90 -18.01 24.89
CA ALA A 17 17.09 -17.49 25.98
C ALA A 17 17.81 -17.59 27.34
N GLU A 18 18.49 -18.70 27.61
CA GLU A 18 19.34 -18.88 28.80
C GLU A 18 20.49 -17.87 28.83
N TYR A 19 21.17 -17.69 27.70
CA TYR A 19 22.28 -16.73 27.59
C TYR A 19 21.81 -15.31 27.89
N PHE A 20 20.73 -14.85 27.27
CA PHE A 20 20.22 -13.50 27.50
C PHE A 20 19.61 -13.36 28.90
N GLY A 21 18.93 -14.38 29.42
CA GLY A 21 18.43 -14.41 30.79
C GLY A 21 19.53 -14.21 31.83
N ARG A 22 20.71 -14.82 31.61
CA ARG A 22 21.89 -14.66 32.48
C ARG A 22 22.57 -13.30 32.36
N ASN A 23 22.49 -12.65 31.20
CA ASN A 23 23.18 -11.37 30.94
C ASN A 23 22.28 -10.14 31.14
N CYS A 24 20.96 -10.31 31.20
CA CYS A 24 19.97 -9.25 31.44
C CYS A 24 19.51 -9.22 32.91
N THR A 25 20.44 -8.94 33.82
CA THR A 25 20.19 -8.97 35.27
C THR A 25 19.71 -7.64 35.83
N ALA A 26 20.06 -6.51 35.19
CA ALA A 26 19.74 -5.18 35.66
C ALA A 26 18.29 -4.76 35.31
N GLU A 27 17.65 -3.99 36.18
CA GLU A 27 16.25 -3.57 36.00
C GLU A 27 16.00 -2.77 34.72
N PHE A 28 16.95 -1.93 34.30
CA PHE A 28 16.82 -1.18 33.04
C PHE A 28 16.88 -2.10 31.81
N GLN A 29 17.67 -3.18 31.85
CA GLN A 29 17.75 -4.17 30.76
C GLN A 29 16.45 -4.96 30.68
N LYS A 30 15.88 -5.35 31.83
CA LYS A 30 14.58 -6.02 31.89
C LYS A 30 13.45 -5.10 31.40
N ALA A 31 13.49 -3.82 31.74
CA ALA A 31 12.53 -2.83 31.27
C ALA A 31 12.61 -2.62 29.75
N ALA A 32 13.82 -2.47 29.20
CA ALA A 32 14.04 -2.35 27.75
C ALA A 32 13.58 -3.60 27.00
N LEU A 33 13.88 -4.79 27.54
CA LEU A 33 13.44 -6.06 26.97
C LEU A 33 11.91 -6.18 26.98
N ARG A 34 11.25 -5.85 28.09
CA ARG A 34 9.78 -5.85 28.18
C ARG A 34 9.15 -4.86 27.20
N ALA A 35 9.74 -3.68 27.01
CA ALA A 35 9.28 -2.71 26.03
C ALA A 35 9.43 -3.21 24.58
N ALA A 36 10.56 -3.84 24.26
CA ALA A 36 10.79 -4.44 22.95
C ALA A 36 9.81 -5.58 22.64
N ILE A 37 9.54 -6.45 23.61
CA ILE A 37 8.59 -7.56 23.48
C ILE A 37 7.15 -7.04 23.36
N LYS A 38 6.73 -6.08 24.20
CA LYS A 38 5.38 -5.49 24.13
C LYS A 38 5.09 -4.82 22.77
N ASN A 39 6.12 -4.29 22.12
CA ASN A 39 5.98 -3.67 20.79
C ASN A 39 6.00 -4.68 19.63
N SER A 40 6.47 -5.91 19.85
CA SER A 40 6.64 -6.92 18.80
C SER A 40 5.75 -8.15 18.95
N SER A 41 5.16 -8.41 20.13
CA SER A 41 4.48 -9.64 20.50
C SER A 41 3.28 -9.40 21.43
N TRP A 42 2.35 -10.35 21.48
CA TRP A 42 1.14 -10.34 22.32
C TRP A 42 1.31 -11.07 23.66
N ILE A 43 2.53 -11.49 24.00
CA ILE A 43 2.82 -12.21 25.25
C ILE A 43 2.32 -11.39 26.46
N GLN A 44 1.38 -11.97 27.21
CA GLN A 44 0.89 -11.41 28.46
C GLN A 44 2.01 -11.42 29.51
N LEU A 45 2.63 -10.25 29.72
CA LEU A 45 3.78 -10.06 30.61
C LEU A 45 3.48 -10.34 32.10
N GLN A 46 2.22 -10.60 32.48
CA GLN A 46 1.79 -10.72 33.87
C GLN A 46 1.93 -12.12 34.48
N GLU A 47 2.21 -13.17 33.69
CA GLU A 47 2.26 -14.57 34.19
C GLU A 47 3.63 -15.25 34.10
N MET A 48 4.72 -14.54 33.74
CA MET A 48 6.00 -15.19 33.45
C MET A 48 7.05 -14.99 34.55
N ASN A 49 7.44 -16.09 35.19
CA ASN A 49 8.28 -16.09 36.41
C ASN A 49 9.76 -15.79 36.16
N THR A 50 10.26 -15.91 34.92
CA THR A 50 11.68 -15.63 34.60
C THR A 50 11.86 -14.92 33.26
N VAL A 51 12.94 -14.13 33.14
CA VAL A 51 13.35 -13.45 31.89
C VAL A 51 13.70 -14.46 30.80
N GLU A 52 14.27 -15.61 31.17
CA GLU A 52 14.58 -16.70 30.26
C GLU A 52 13.33 -17.26 29.60
N GLU A 53 12.30 -17.60 30.37
CA GLU A 53 11.04 -18.11 29.82
C GLU A 53 10.36 -17.09 28.91
N LEU A 54 10.44 -15.80 29.27
CA LEU A 54 9.92 -14.70 28.47
C LEU A 54 10.59 -14.66 27.09
N ILE A 55 11.92 -14.68 27.05
CA ILE A 55 12.71 -14.65 25.81
C ILE A 55 12.50 -15.94 25.01
N TYR A 56 12.46 -17.08 25.68
CA TYR A 56 12.24 -18.37 25.04
C TYR A 56 10.87 -18.41 24.35
N LYS A 57 9.80 -17.96 25.02
CA LYS A 57 8.48 -17.87 24.39
C LYS A 57 8.46 -16.85 23.27
N TRP A 58 9.09 -15.69 23.42
CA TRP A 58 9.17 -14.66 22.38
C TRP A 58 9.88 -15.16 21.11
N LEU A 59 11.03 -15.81 21.25
CA LEU A 59 11.79 -16.35 20.12
C LEU A 59 11.19 -17.62 19.51
N ARG A 60 10.35 -18.32 20.27
CA ARG A 60 9.63 -19.52 19.84
C ARG A 60 8.21 -19.23 19.40
N GLU A 61 7.72 -18.01 19.55
CA GLU A 61 6.42 -17.61 19.04
C GLU A 61 6.45 -17.90 17.54
N GLU A 62 5.76 -18.97 17.13
CA GLU A 62 5.43 -19.16 15.73
C GLU A 62 4.62 -17.92 15.38
N GLU A 63 5.04 -17.18 14.35
CA GLU A 63 4.32 -16.00 13.88
C GLU A 63 2.84 -16.31 13.95
N ASP A 64 2.13 -15.59 14.80
CA ASP A 64 0.70 -15.77 14.98
C ASP A 64 0.10 -15.90 13.59
N ALA A 65 -0.65 -16.97 13.34
CA ALA A 65 -1.00 -17.37 11.98
C ALA A 65 -1.57 -16.18 11.20
N ASP A 66 -2.31 -15.28 11.86
CA ASP A 66 -2.86 -14.04 11.32
C ASP A 66 -1.85 -13.01 10.77
N ARG A 67 -0.64 -12.86 11.36
CA ARG A 67 0.38 -11.90 10.90
C ARG A 67 1.16 -12.41 9.69
N SER A 68 1.56 -13.69 9.72
CA SER A 68 2.19 -14.35 8.57
C SER A 68 1.20 -14.49 7.40
N ASP A 69 -0.08 -14.64 7.71
CA ASP A 69 -1.16 -14.76 6.75
C ASP A 69 -1.48 -13.42 6.08
N SER A 70 -1.26 -12.25 6.69
CA SER A 70 -1.54 -10.96 6.01
C SER A 70 -0.57 -10.68 4.86
N ILE A 71 0.75 -10.85 5.08
CA ILE A 71 1.75 -10.77 3.99
C ILE A 71 1.53 -11.92 3.01
N GLY A 72 1.29 -13.14 3.51
CA GLY A 72 1.03 -14.31 2.69
C GLY A 72 -0.19 -14.13 1.78
N LYS A 73 -1.30 -13.59 2.30
CA LYS A 73 -2.54 -13.24 1.58
C LYS A 73 -2.31 -12.17 0.53
N LEU A 74 -1.48 -11.17 0.83
CA LEU A 74 -1.14 -10.13 -0.14
C LEU A 74 -0.31 -10.71 -1.27
N ILE A 75 0.78 -11.43 -0.97
CA ILE A 75 1.63 -12.06 -1.97
C ILE A 75 0.83 -13.07 -2.79
N ASN A 76 0.09 -13.99 -2.15
CA ASN A 76 -0.74 -14.96 -2.86
C ASN A 76 -1.83 -14.27 -3.70
N GLY A 77 -2.40 -13.16 -3.19
CA GLY A 77 -3.36 -12.34 -3.93
C GLY A 77 -2.75 -11.71 -5.19
N VAL A 78 -1.51 -11.25 -5.12
CA VAL A 78 -0.74 -10.72 -6.25
C VAL A 78 -0.35 -11.84 -7.23
N SER A 79 0.20 -12.95 -6.72
CA SER A 79 0.67 -14.09 -7.54
C SER A 79 -0.44 -14.79 -8.31
N HIS A 80 -1.64 -14.84 -7.75
CA HIS A 80 -2.84 -15.40 -8.40
C HIS A 80 -3.71 -14.33 -9.07
N PHE A 81 -3.27 -13.08 -9.11
CA PHE A 81 -4.02 -12.02 -9.74
C PHE A 81 -4.07 -12.24 -11.25
N GLN A 82 -5.25 -12.61 -11.74
CA GLN A 82 -5.57 -12.55 -13.16
C GLN A 82 -6.38 -11.28 -13.37
N PHE A 83 -6.00 -10.48 -14.38
CA PHE A 83 -6.89 -9.46 -14.93
C PHE A 83 -8.14 -10.16 -15.45
N LYS A 84 -9.13 -10.37 -14.58
CA LYS A 84 -10.49 -10.62 -15.03
C LYS A 84 -10.84 -9.37 -15.81
N LYS A 85 -11.11 -9.52 -17.11
CA LYS A 85 -11.85 -8.49 -17.83
C LYS A 85 -13.03 -8.18 -16.94
N PRO A 86 -13.15 -6.93 -16.42
CA PRO A 86 -14.39 -6.56 -15.78
C PRO A 86 -15.47 -6.91 -16.80
N ASP A 87 -16.54 -7.56 -16.36
CA ASP A 87 -17.74 -7.61 -17.20
C ASP A 87 -17.96 -6.19 -17.71
N PRO A 88 -18.26 -6.01 -19.01
CA PRO A 88 -18.58 -4.70 -19.52
C PRO A 88 -19.71 -4.17 -18.65
N ALA A 89 -19.35 -3.34 -17.67
CA ALA A 89 -20.31 -2.64 -16.85
C ALA A 89 -21.18 -1.92 -17.86
N ALA A 90 -22.49 -2.09 -17.74
CA ALA A 90 -23.45 -1.38 -18.58
C ALA A 90 -22.94 0.06 -18.71
N PRO A 91 -22.81 0.59 -19.95
CA PRO A 91 -22.25 1.92 -20.18
C PRO A 91 -22.83 2.85 -19.14
N PHE A 92 -21.97 3.38 -18.27
CA PHE A 92 -22.45 4.31 -17.26
C PHE A 92 -23.01 5.47 -18.05
N ASP A 93 -24.33 5.62 -17.98
CA ASP A 93 -25.08 6.60 -18.75
C ASP A 93 -24.72 7.99 -18.21
N LEU A 94 -23.60 8.50 -18.72
CA LEU A 94 -23.07 9.85 -18.50
C LEU A 94 -24.16 10.89 -18.79
N ASP A 95 -25.11 10.58 -19.67
CA ASP A 95 -26.22 11.45 -20.05
C ASP A 95 -27.34 11.48 -18.98
N LYS A 96 -27.51 10.43 -18.17
CA LYS A 96 -28.46 10.45 -17.03
C LYS A 96 -28.01 11.33 -15.87
N LEU A 97 -26.70 11.48 -15.67
CA LEU A 97 -26.18 12.44 -14.69
C LEU A 97 -26.20 13.88 -15.25
N HIS A 98 -26.19 14.01 -16.58
CA HIS A 98 -26.34 15.27 -17.30
C HIS A 98 -27.80 15.70 -17.43
N ARG A 99 -28.22 16.55 -16.50
CA ARG A 99 -29.16 17.65 -16.78
C ARG A 99 -29.20 18.73 -15.70
N LYS A 100 -28.20 18.78 -14.82
CA LYS A 100 -28.04 19.88 -13.87
C LYS A 100 -26.81 20.70 -14.25
N ASN A 101 -27.00 22.01 -14.42
CA ASN A 101 -25.92 22.97 -14.29
C ASN A 101 -25.33 22.75 -12.90
N ILE A 102 -24.20 22.05 -12.81
CA ILE A 102 -23.53 21.83 -11.53
C ILE A 102 -23.08 23.20 -11.05
N SER A 103 -23.54 23.57 -9.85
CA SER A 103 -23.13 24.82 -9.22
C SER A 103 -21.61 24.84 -9.02
N GLU A 104 -21.01 26.03 -8.92
CA GLU A 104 -19.59 26.17 -8.57
C GLU A 104 -19.23 25.43 -7.26
N VAL A 105 -20.22 25.33 -6.36
CA VAL A 105 -20.20 24.57 -5.12
C VAL A 105 -21.50 23.79 -4.96
N GLU A 106 -21.40 22.49 -4.73
CA GLU A 106 -22.51 21.63 -4.30
C GLU A 106 -22.18 20.95 -2.97
N VAL A 107 -23.19 20.79 -2.13
CA VAL A 107 -23.04 20.19 -0.80
C VAL A 107 -23.89 18.93 -0.72
N PHE A 108 -23.25 17.84 -0.32
CA PHE A 108 -23.87 16.54 -0.15
C PHE A 108 -23.72 16.08 1.30
N TYR A 109 -24.76 15.47 1.86
CA TYR A 109 -24.79 15.11 3.27
C TYR A 109 -24.71 13.60 3.47
N CYS A 110 -24.12 13.22 4.60
CA CYS A 110 -24.01 11.83 5.03
C CYS A 110 -23.16 10.97 4.08
N THR A 111 -23.11 9.67 4.35
CA THR A 111 -22.40 8.68 3.52
C THR A 111 -22.95 8.61 2.09
N GLU A 112 -24.27 8.57 1.93
CA GLU A 112 -24.90 8.52 0.61
C GLU A 112 -24.57 9.76 -0.23
N GLY A 113 -24.59 10.94 0.39
CA GLY A 113 -24.19 12.17 -0.26
C GLY A 113 -22.72 12.16 -0.70
N LYS A 114 -21.82 11.65 0.16
CA LYS A 114 -20.41 11.46 -0.21
C LYS A 114 -20.26 10.55 -1.43
N GLN A 115 -20.94 9.41 -1.42
CA GLN A 115 -20.93 8.45 -2.54
C GLN A 115 -21.39 9.12 -3.84
N ASN A 116 -22.48 9.89 -3.79
CA ASN A 116 -22.98 10.64 -4.94
C ASN A 116 -21.99 11.70 -5.42
N ALA A 117 -21.37 12.46 -4.51
CA ALA A 117 -20.35 13.46 -4.85
C ALA A 117 -19.17 12.81 -5.59
N VAL A 118 -18.69 11.65 -5.12
CA VAL A 118 -17.59 10.89 -5.76
C VAL A 118 -17.96 10.41 -7.16
N LEU A 119 -19.19 9.93 -7.37
CA LEU A 119 -19.64 9.52 -8.71
C LEU A 119 -19.74 10.70 -9.67
N ILE A 120 -20.22 11.86 -9.20
CA ILE A 120 -20.25 13.09 -9.99
C ILE A 120 -18.83 13.55 -10.33
N PHE A 121 -17.92 13.55 -9.36
CA PHE A 121 -16.51 13.86 -9.57
C PHE A 121 -15.88 12.97 -10.65
N LEU A 122 -16.02 11.64 -10.55
CA LEU A 122 -15.48 10.71 -11.55
C LEU A 122 -16.12 10.91 -12.92
N SER A 123 -17.42 11.21 -12.96
CA SER A 123 -18.14 11.54 -14.19
C SER A 123 -17.54 12.78 -14.88
N LEU A 124 -17.29 13.85 -14.11
CA LEU A 124 -16.67 15.07 -14.63
C LEU A 124 -15.25 14.78 -15.16
N VAL A 125 -14.45 13.97 -14.45
CA VAL A 125 -13.10 13.58 -14.91
C VAL A 125 -13.17 12.79 -16.21
N LEU A 126 -14.13 11.88 -16.34
CA LEU A 126 -14.39 11.14 -17.59
C LEU A 126 -14.91 12.03 -18.72
N GLN A 127 -15.37 13.24 -18.46
CA GLN A 127 -15.78 14.18 -19.52
C GLN A 127 -14.66 15.13 -19.92
N SER A 128 -13.61 15.25 -19.10
CA SER A 128 -12.42 16.01 -19.46
C SER A 128 -11.80 15.48 -20.74
N LYS A 129 -11.42 16.41 -21.62
CA LYS A 129 -10.74 16.09 -22.89
C LYS A 129 -9.31 15.61 -22.66
N ASN A 130 -8.66 16.13 -21.62
CA ASN A 130 -7.25 15.89 -21.36
C ASN A 130 -7.08 15.00 -20.12
N PRO A 131 -6.21 13.99 -20.18
CA PRO A 131 -5.80 13.24 -19.01
C PRO A 131 -5.09 14.15 -18.00
N GLN A 132 -5.32 13.90 -16.72
CA GLN A 132 -4.72 14.64 -15.62
C GLN A 132 -4.26 13.69 -14.51
N THR A 133 -3.55 14.22 -13.52
CA THR A 133 -3.14 13.46 -12.33
C THR A 133 -4.09 13.79 -11.18
N LEU A 134 -4.90 12.81 -10.79
CA LEU A 134 -5.81 12.92 -9.66
C LEU A 134 -5.00 12.87 -8.37
N LEU A 135 -5.33 13.75 -7.42
CA LEU A 135 -4.69 13.84 -6.11
C LEU A 135 -5.70 13.37 -5.07
N LEU A 136 -5.45 12.20 -4.47
CA LEU A 136 -6.38 11.54 -3.56
C LEU A 136 -5.78 11.41 -2.16
N TYR A 137 -6.58 11.73 -1.16
CA TYR A 137 -6.28 11.52 0.25
C TYR A 137 -7.58 11.27 1.02
N SER A 138 -7.58 10.30 1.93
CA SER A 138 -8.66 10.08 2.89
C SER A 138 -8.08 9.39 4.12
N ASP A 139 -8.26 9.99 5.29
CA ASP A 139 -8.03 9.33 6.58
C ASP A 139 -9.36 8.93 7.27
N GLU A 140 -10.46 9.04 6.54
CA GLU A 140 -11.78 8.55 6.93
C GLU A 140 -11.85 7.02 6.91
N ASP A 141 -12.79 6.45 7.68
CA ASP A 141 -12.99 5.01 7.69
C ASP A 141 -13.47 4.50 6.33
N MET A 142 -12.87 3.43 5.80
CA MET A 142 -13.18 2.93 4.45
C MET A 142 -14.58 2.33 4.31
N GLY A 143 -15.33 2.16 5.42
CA GLY A 143 -16.71 1.66 5.39
C GLY A 143 -17.66 2.47 4.49
N TRP A 144 -17.42 3.77 4.26
CA TRP A 144 -18.22 4.55 3.31
C TRP A 144 -18.00 4.12 1.84
N LEU A 145 -16.84 3.56 1.53
CA LEU A 145 -16.46 3.09 0.20
C LEU A 145 -16.83 1.62 -0.01
N THR A 146 -16.63 0.79 1.01
CA THR A 146 -16.78 -0.68 0.94
C THR A 146 -18.11 -1.21 1.46
N GLY A 147 -18.84 -0.43 2.28
CA GLY A 147 -20.06 -0.89 2.95
C GLY A 147 -21.26 -1.09 2.02
N ASN A 148 -21.26 -0.52 0.81
CA ASN A 148 -22.29 -0.73 -0.20
C ASN A 148 -21.67 -1.33 -1.47
N ARG A 149 -21.91 -2.63 -1.68
CA ARG A 149 -21.36 -3.40 -2.80
C ARG A 149 -21.74 -2.85 -4.17
N GLU A 150 -22.96 -2.35 -4.35
CA GLU A 150 -23.40 -1.76 -5.63
C GLU A 150 -22.62 -0.49 -5.94
N PHE A 151 -22.47 0.37 -4.94
CA PHE A 151 -21.64 1.57 -5.05
C PHE A 151 -20.18 1.23 -5.33
N THR A 152 -19.58 0.28 -4.60
CA THR A 152 -18.17 -0.11 -4.78
C THR A 152 -17.89 -0.63 -6.20
N LEU A 153 -18.80 -1.45 -6.75
CA LEU A 153 -18.69 -1.94 -8.14
C LEU A 153 -18.76 -0.79 -9.15
N LYS A 154 -19.66 0.17 -8.93
CA LYS A 154 -19.80 1.35 -9.79
C LYS A 154 -18.58 2.25 -9.72
N TRP A 155 -18.12 2.58 -8.52
CA TRP A 155 -16.93 3.38 -8.26
C TRP A 155 -15.69 2.75 -8.90
N SER A 156 -15.44 1.46 -8.65
CA SER A 156 -14.27 0.76 -9.20
C SER A 156 -14.31 0.67 -10.73
N SER A 157 -15.49 0.48 -11.33
CA SER A 157 -15.67 0.53 -12.79
C SER A 157 -15.33 1.91 -13.37
N MET A 158 -15.83 2.99 -12.75
CA MET A 158 -15.55 4.36 -13.20
C MET A 158 -14.07 4.72 -13.02
N LEU A 159 -13.46 4.34 -11.90
CA LEU A 159 -12.04 4.58 -11.65
C LEU A 159 -11.15 3.85 -12.68
N ASN A 160 -11.50 2.60 -13.03
CA ASN A 160 -10.85 1.87 -14.10
C ASN A 160 -10.96 2.58 -15.45
N GLN A 161 -12.12 3.17 -15.77
CA GLN A 161 -12.28 3.96 -17.00
C GLN A 161 -11.43 5.23 -16.97
N VAL A 162 -11.34 5.91 -15.82
CA VAL A 162 -10.48 7.09 -15.62
C VAL A 162 -9.02 6.74 -15.93
N ILE A 163 -8.53 5.62 -15.38
CA ILE A 163 -7.18 5.11 -15.63
C ILE A 163 -7.00 4.73 -17.12
N LYS A 164 -7.96 4.03 -17.73
CA LYS A 164 -7.92 3.66 -19.15
C LYS A 164 -7.86 4.86 -20.10
N ARG A 165 -8.37 6.02 -19.69
CA ARG A 165 -8.25 7.29 -20.44
C ARG A 165 -6.88 7.96 -20.27
N GLY A 166 -5.93 7.33 -19.58
CA GLY A 166 -4.57 7.83 -19.39
C GLY A 166 -4.41 8.75 -18.18
N ASN A 167 -5.43 8.89 -17.33
CA ASN A 167 -5.28 9.65 -16.08
C ASN A 167 -4.38 8.88 -15.11
N LYS A 168 -3.58 9.62 -14.36
CA LYS A 168 -2.75 9.09 -13.28
C LYS A 168 -3.36 9.41 -11.92
N ILE A 169 -2.93 8.74 -10.87
CA ILE A 169 -3.40 8.96 -9.51
C ILE A 169 -2.20 9.06 -8.58
N LYS A 170 -2.10 10.14 -7.81
CA LYS A 170 -1.26 10.22 -6.61
C LYS A 170 -2.16 10.04 -5.41
N ILE A 171 -1.94 9.01 -4.61
CA ILE A 171 -2.76 8.70 -3.45
C ILE A 171 -1.91 8.68 -2.18
N ILE A 172 -2.34 9.42 -1.16
CA ILE A 172 -1.74 9.38 0.17
C ILE A 172 -2.60 8.47 1.05
N HIS A 173 -2.03 7.34 1.46
CA HIS A 173 -2.63 6.40 2.38
C HIS A 173 -2.29 6.76 3.83
N THR A 174 -3.24 6.56 4.72
CA THR A 174 -2.98 6.61 6.16
C THR A 174 -2.47 5.27 6.65
N VAL A 175 -1.30 5.30 7.30
CA VAL A 175 -0.60 4.13 7.83
C VAL A 175 -0.68 4.11 9.37
N ASP A 176 -1.65 4.83 9.92
CA ASP A 176 -1.95 4.95 11.35
C ASP A 176 -2.35 3.61 11.97
N ARG A 177 -3.00 2.77 11.16
CA ARG A 177 -3.54 1.49 11.60
C ARG A 177 -2.49 0.40 11.41
N GLY A 178 -2.46 -0.57 12.32
CA GLY A 178 -1.40 -1.58 12.40
C GLY A 178 -1.04 -2.20 11.05
N PHE A 179 0.19 -2.70 10.93
CA PHE A 179 0.77 -3.23 9.69
C PHE A 179 -0.17 -4.15 8.87
N ASP A 180 -0.98 -4.98 9.54
CA ASP A 180 -1.94 -5.88 8.89
C ASP A 180 -3.10 -5.14 8.20
N GLU A 181 -3.59 -4.04 8.79
CA GLU A 181 -4.62 -3.21 8.18
C GLU A 181 -4.08 -2.43 6.99
N MET A 182 -2.84 -1.97 7.07
CA MET A 182 -2.14 -1.37 5.94
C MET A 182 -2.03 -2.36 4.76
N LEU A 183 -1.60 -3.60 5.02
CA LEU A 183 -1.49 -4.62 3.97
C LEU A 183 -2.86 -4.99 3.39
N SER A 184 -3.89 -5.08 4.24
CA SER A 184 -5.26 -5.33 3.78
C SER A 184 -5.76 -4.22 2.85
N ALA A 185 -5.56 -2.96 3.23
CA ALA A 185 -5.92 -1.81 2.40
C ALA A 185 -5.11 -1.81 1.09
N ILE A 186 -3.81 -2.06 1.11
CA ILE A 186 -2.98 -2.14 -0.10
C ILE A 186 -3.48 -3.25 -1.03
N ARG A 187 -3.89 -4.40 -0.50
CA ARG A 187 -4.37 -5.56 -1.28
C ARG A 187 -5.55 -5.21 -2.19
N GLU A 188 -6.48 -4.39 -1.71
CA GLU A 188 -7.66 -3.97 -2.50
C GLU A 188 -7.26 -3.10 -3.71
N TRP A 189 -6.13 -2.40 -3.63
CA TRP A 189 -5.63 -1.53 -4.69
C TRP A 189 -4.64 -2.22 -5.63
N VAL A 190 -4.17 -3.44 -5.32
CA VAL A 190 -3.24 -4.22 -6.16
C VAL A 190 -3.65 -4.25 -7.64
N PRO A 191 -4.91 -4.54 -8.02
CA PRO A 191 -5.32 -4.56 -9.43
C PRO A 191 -5.05 -3.24 -10.14
N LEU A 192 -5.22 -2.13 -9.42
CA LEU A 192 -5.05 -0.78 -9.95
C LEU A 192 -3.56 -0.39 -9.95
N TYR A 193 -2.78 -0.78 -8.94
CA TYR A 193 -1.34 -0.59 -8.93
C TYR A 193 -0.67 -1.26 -10.13
N MET A 194 -1.10 -2.46 -10.51
CA MET A 194 -0.56 -3.18 -11.68
C MET A 194 -0.71 -2.43 -13.01
N THR A 195 -1.54 -1.38 -13.07
CA THR A 195 -1.63 -0.51 -14.26
C THR A 195 -0.45 0.44 -14.41
N GLY A 196 0.38 0.61 -13.38
CA GLY A 196 1.45 1.62 -13.33
C GLY A 196 0.96 3.07 -13.31
N SER A 197 -0.35 3.30 -13.22
CA SER A 197 -0.95 4.63 -13.28
C SER A 197 -1.18 5.25 -11.90
N ILE A 198 -0.81 4.55 -10.82
CA ILE A 198 -1.00 5.00 -9.45
C ILE A 198 0.35 5.10 -8.73
N GLU A 199 0.58 6.23 -8.09
CA GLU A 199 1.72 6.48 -7.19
C GLU A 199 1.22 6.57 -5.74
N PRO A 200 1.47 5.55 -4.90
CA PRO A 200 1.06 5.57 -3.50
C PRO A 200 2.12 6.23 -2.61
N TYR A 201 1.65 7.06 -1.68
CA TYR A 201 2.42 7.76 -0.66
C TYR A 201 1.82 7.46 0.73
N TYR A 202 2.58 7.71 1.79
CA TYR A 202 2.07 7.67 3.15
C TYR A 202 2.67 8.77 4.02
N TYR A 203 1.92 9.19 5.04
CA TYR A 203 2.44 10.08 6.07
C TYR A 203 3.11 9.27 7.20
N PRO A 204 4.40 9.49 7.50
CA PRO A 204 5.16 8.61 8.39
C PRO A 204 4.93 8.84 9.89
N ARG A 205 4.18 9.87 10.29
CA ARG A 205 3.93 10.16 11.71
C ARG A 205 2.53 9.71 12.12
N ILE A 206 2.43 9.16 13.32
CA ILE A 206 1.16 8.79 13.95
C ILE A 206 0.33 10.06 14.19
N ARG A 207 -0.96 10.00 13.89
CA ARG A 207 -1.95 11.03 14.20
C ARG A 207 -2.89 10.48 15.27
N ASP A 208 -3.59 11.36 15.98
CA ASP A 208 -4.58 10.99 17.00
C ASP A 208 -5.93 10.53 16.41
N GLY A 209 -6.11 10.69 15.10
CA GLY A 209 -7.32 10.28 14.37
C GLY A 209 -8.58 11.07 14.76
N LEU A 210 -8.45 12.16 15.53
CA LEU A 210 -9.57 12.94 16.03
C LEU A 210 -10.29 13.66 14.89
N PHE A 211 -9.52 14.39 14.06
CA PHE A 211 -10.03 15.03 12.86
C PHE A 211 -9.63 14.24 11.64
N ARG A 212 -10.63 13.95 10.83
CA ARG A 212 -10.50 13.23 9.57
C ARG A 212 -10.93 14.12 8.41
N ARG A 213 -10.38 13.85 7.24
CA ARG A 213 -10.38 14.67 6.04
C ARG A 213 -10.35 13.76 4.82
N THR A 214 -11.19 14.07 3.84
CA THR A 214 -11.10 13.52 2.48
C THR A 214 -10.82 14.64 1.50
N LEU A 215 -9.86 14.43 0.59
CA LEU A 215 -9.50 15.33 -0.51
C LEU A 215 -9.37 14.52 -1.80
N PHE A 216 -10.31 14.67 -2.72
CA PHE A 216 -10.23 14.08 -4.06
C PHE A 216 -10.17 15.22 -5.07
N ILE A 217 -9.04 15.40 -5.76
CA ILE A 217 -8.81 16.57 -6.60
C ILE A 217 -8.45 16.13 -8.01
N ALA A 218 -9.15 16.67 -8.99
CA ALA A 218 -8.86 16.61 -10.40
C ALA A 218 -8.53 18.06 -10.84
N PRO A 219 -7.25 18.41 -10.99
CA PRO A 219 -6.81 19.81 -11.14
C PRO A 219 -7.55 20.64 -12.19
N ASP A 220 -7.96 20.01 -13.29
CA ASP A 220 -8.59 20.70 -14.42
C ASP A 220 -10.12 20.58 -14.41
N THR A 221 -10.71 19.97 -13.38
CA THR A 221 -12.10 19.50 -13.45
C THR A 221 -12.90 19.80 -12.19
N ALA A 222 -12.53 19.21 -11.05
CA ALA A 222 -13.32 19.29 -9.83
C ALA A 222 -12.50 18.92 -8.59
N ALA A 223 -12.99 19.24 -7.41
CA ALA A 223 -12.45 18.76 -6.16
C ALA A 223 -13.55 18.39 -5.16
N ILE A 224 -13.34 17.34 -4.38
CA ILE A 224 -14.16 16.98 -3.22
C ILE A 224 -13.35 17.26 -1.97
N SER A 225 -14.00 17.85 -0.98
CA SER A 225 -13.45 18.06 0.35
C SER A 225 -14.51 17.73 1.41
N SER A 226 -14.16 16.89 2.38
CA SER A 226 -15.01 16.60 3.55
C SER A 226 -14.17 16.53 4.82
N GLY A 227 -14.84 16.71 5.96
CA GLY A 227 -14.23 16.56 7.27
C GLY A 227 -15.16 15.83 8.23
N THR A 228 -14.61 14.93 9.04
CA THR A 228 -15.34 14.20 10.07
C THR A 228 -14.54 14.14 11.37
N VAL A 229 -15.22 13.79 12.47
CA VAL A 229 -14.60 13.68 13.80
C VAL A 229 -14.75 12.25 14.33
N GLY A 230 -13.68 11.69 14.88
CA GLY A 230 -13.67 10.39 15.56
C GLY A 230 -14.14 9.23 14.66
N SER A 231 -15.12 8.46 15.13
CA SER A 231 -15.70 7.32 14.40
C SER A 231 -16.64 7.72 13.25
N GLY A 232 -16.75 9.01 12.95
CA GLY A 232 -17.50 9.54 11.82
C GLY A 232 -18.60 10.51 12.23
N THR A 233 -18.84 11.52 11.39
CA THR A 233 -19.93 12.48 11.56
C THR A 233 -21.12 12.01 10.71
N LYS A 234 -22.23 11.60 11.35
CA LYS A 234 -23.40 11.02 10.65
C LYS A 234 -23.89 11.87 9.48
N ASN A 235 -23.99 13.19 9.69
CA ASN A 235 -24.44 14.16 8.69
C ASN A 235 -23.29 15.01 8.17
N ALA A 236 -22.10 14.41 7.98
CA ALA A 236 -20.95 15.11 7.42
C ALA A 236 -21.32 15.82 6.12
N ALA A 237 -20.90 17.07 5.98
CA ALA A 237 -20.99 17.80 4.73
C ALA A 237 -19.81 17.41 3.82
N ASN A 238 -20.12 17.09 2.58
CA ASN A 238 -19.18 16.75 1.53
C ASN A 238 -19.36 17.78 0.42
N PHE A 239 -18.32 18.56 0.18
CA PHE A 239 -18.37 19.66 -0.76
C PHE A 239 -17.75 19.22 -2.08
N LEU A 240 -18.49 19.39 -3.17
CA LEU A 240 -17.99 19.27 -4.53
C LEU A 240 -17.79 20.68 -5.10
N PHE A 241 -16.58 20.94 -5.56
CA PHE A 241 -16.17 22.22 -6.12
C PHE A 241 -15.82 22.05 -7.59
N THR A 242 -16.29 22.97 -8.43
CA THR A 242 -15.85 23.14 -9.83
C THR A 242 -15.17 24.50 -10.05
N ASN A 243 -15.24 25.40 -9.06
CA ASN A 243 -14.54 26.68 -9.08
C ASN A 243 -13.01 26.50 -9.06
N LYS A 244 -12.32 27.11 -10.04
CA LYS A 244 -10.87 26.98 -10.24
C LYS A 244 -10.02 27.53 -9.08
N MET A 245 -10.45 28.61 -8.43
CA MET A 245 -9.72 29.19 -7.31
C MET A 245 -9.75 28.26 -6.10
N THR A 246 -10.91 27.65 -5.82
CA THR A 246 -11.04 26.66 -4.75
C THR A 246 -10.23 25.42 -5.05
N ILE A 247 -10.27 24.91 -6.29
CA ILE A 247 -9.46 23.76 -6.69
C ILE A 247 -7.97 24.06 -6.48
N LYS A 248 -7.49 25.24 -6.87
CA LYS A 248 -6.09 25.65 -6.67
C LYS A 248 -5.70 25.68 -5.18
N ALA A 249 -6.54 26.24 -4.32
CA ALA A 249 -6.29 26.25 -2.88
C ALA A 249 -6.21 24.83 -2.28
N LEU A 250 -7.08 23.91 -2.74
CA LEU A 250 -7.05 22.51 -2.31
C LEU A 250 -5.82 21.75 -2.85
N ILE A 251 -5.32 22.11 -4.04
CA ILE A 251 -4.06 21.58 -4.57
C ILE A 251 -2.88 22.01 -3.68
N GLU A 252 -2.86 23.27 -3.24
CA GLU A 252 -1.85 23.79 -2.31
C GLU A 252 -1.91 23.02 -0.97
N GLU A 253 -3.11 22.85 -0.38
CA GLU A 253 -3.32 22.04 0.83
C GLU A 253 -2.80 20.60 0.65
N TYR A 254 -3.11 19.95 -0.46
CA TYR A 254 -2.67 18.59 -0.76
C TYR A 254 -1.14 18.50 -0.91
N ASN A 255 -0.52 19.45 -1.62
CA ASN A 255 0.92 19.44 -1.86
C ASN A 255 1.72 19.69 -0.58
N ASP A 256 1.20 20.54 0.32
CA ASP A 256 1.78 20.74 1.64
C ASP A 256 1.78 19.45 2.45
N LEU A 257 0.71 18.66 2.38
CA LEU A 257 0.66 17.32 2.99
C LEU A 257 1.65 16.37 2.29
N LEU A 258 1.61 16.30 0.96
CA LEU A 258 2.46 15.41 0.17
C LEU A 258 3.96 15.66 0.42
N SER A 259 4.37 16.91 0.62
CA SER A 259 5.77 17.28 0.93
C SER A 259 6.30 16.64 2.22
N ARG A 260 5.40 16.20 3.11
CA ARG A 260 5.71 15.54 4.38
C ARG A 260 5.53 14.02 4.31
N CYS A 261 5.04 13.52 3.18
CA CYS A 261 4.83 12.11 2.93
C CYS A 261 6.08 11.44 2.33
N ARG A 262 6.09 10.12 2.38
CA ARG A 262 7.08 9.28 1.71
C ARG A 262 6.38 8.39 0.69
N MET A 263 7.06 8.03 -0.38
CA MET A 263 6.56 7.05 -1.33
C MET A 263 6.38 5.71 -0.62
N LEU A 264 5.21 5.10 -0.78
CA LEU A 264 4.88 3.81 -0.15
C LEU A 264 5.48 2.65 -0.95
N MET A 265 5.36 2.69 -2.27
CA MET A 265 5.89 1.66 -3.18
C MET A 265 6.28 2.29 -4.52
N ARG A 266 7.33 1.76 -5.15
CA ARG A 266 7.66 2.01 -6.56
C ARG A 266 7.05 0.90 -7.41
N ILE A 267 6.28 1.29 -8.43
CA ILE A 267 5.58 0.36 -9.30
C ILE A 267 6.25 0.41 -10.67
N PHE A 268 6.71 -0.75 -11.13
CA PHE A 268 7.32 -0.92 -12.44
C PHE A 268 6.40 -1.71 -13.35
N THR A 269 6.32 -1.29 -14.61
CA THR A 269 5.59 -1.98 -15.67
C THR A 269 6.57 -2.58 -16.67
N PRO A 270 6.13 -3.49 -17.57
CA PRO A 270 7.00 -3.99 -18.64
C PRO A 270 7.63 -2.90 -19.52
N HIS A 271 7.05 -1.70 -19.55
CA HIS A 271 7.57 -0.55 -20.31
C HIS A 271 8.64 0.25 -19.55
N SER A 272 8.83 0.02 -18.24
CA SER A 272 9.80 0.71 -17.38
C SER A 272 10.87 -0.26 -16.87
N ASN A 273 11.31 -1.18 -17.73
CA ASN A 273 12.24 -2.25 -17.36
C ASN A 273 13.62 -1.69 -16.94
N ASP A 274 14.08 -0.64 -17.62
CA ASP A 274 15.38 -0.03 -17.32
C ASP A 274 15.43 0.61 -15.94
N ASP A 275 14.35 1.25 -15.50
CA ASP A 275 14.25 1.84 -14.15
C ASP A 275 14.25 0.75 -13.07
N TYR A 276 13.61 -0.38 -13.35
CA TYR A 276 13.59 -1.54 -12.46
C TYR A 276 14.99 -2.13 -12.31
N LEU A 277 15.69 -2.38 -13.43
CA LEU A 277 17.04 -2.93 -13.43
C LEU A 277 18.03 -1.97 -12.75
N SER A 278 17.87 -0.67 -12.94
CA SER A 278 18.70 0.34 -12.28
C SER A 278 18.52 0.33 -10.76
N LEU A 279 17.27 0.23 -10.29
CA LEU A 279 16.97 0.10 -8.86
C LEU A 279 17.50 -1.23 -8.29
N LEU A 280 17.37 -2.34 -9.03
CA LEU A 280 17.93 -3.62 -8.61
C LEU A 280 19.45 -3.54 -8.46
N SER A 281 20.14 -2.94 -9.43
CA SER A 281 21.59 -2.71 -9.36
C SER A 281 21.98 -1.84 -8.15
N GLU A 282 21.19 -0.81 -7.81
CA GLU A 282 21.41 0.01 -6.60
C GLU A 282 21.35 -0.85 -5.32
N PHE A 283 20.37 -1.75 -5.22
CA PHE A 283 20.25 -2.67 -4.09
C PHE A 283 21.39 -3.70 -4.02
N GLU A 284 21.87 -4.18 -5.18
CA GLU A 284 22.97 -5.14 -5.26
C GLU A 284 24.33 -4.49 -4.95
N ASP A 285 24.51 -3.20 -5.30
CA ASP A 285 25.74 -2.43 -5.04
C ASP A 285 25.90 -1.99 -3.55
N GLU A 286 24.87 -2.17 -2.71
CA GLU A 286 24.93 -1.85 -1.28
C GLU A 286 25.91 -2.77 -0.53
N LYS A 287 26.98 -2.19 0.03
CA LYS A 287 28.09 -2.91 0.70
C LYS A 287 27.76 -3.37 2.13
N LYS A 288 26.52 -3.74 2.41
CA LYS A 288 26.05 -4.19 3.73
C LYS A 288 25.60 -5.64 3.68
N ASP A 289 25.59 -6.28 4.84
CA ASP A 289 25.01 -7.61 5.00
C ASP A 289 23.53 -7.58 4.54
N SER A 290 23.22 -8.34 3.49
CA SER A 290 21.90 -8.38 2.87
C SER A 290 21.35 -9.80 2.85
N ILE A 291 20.02 -9.93 2.96
CA ILE A 291 19.31 -11.20 2.83
C ILE A 291 18.38 -11.07 1.64
N ILE A 292 18.61 -11.88 0.61
CA ILE A 292 17.73 -11.93 -0.56
C ILE A 292 16.81 -13.15 -0.42
N LYS A 293 15.50 -12.90 -0.39
CA LYS A 293 14.48 -13.95 -0.42
C LYS A 293 13.83 -13.96 -1.80
N THR A 294 14.20 -14.94 -2.60
CA THR A 294 13.70 -15.12 -3.96
C THR A 294 13.39 -16.61 -4.20
N ASP A 295 12.50 -16.87 -5.15
CA ASP A 295 12.16 -18.19 -5.67
C ASP A 295 13.11 -18.65 -6.79
N ILE A 296 14.02 -17.78 -7.23
CA ILE A 296 15.04 -18.06 -8.25
C ILE A 296 16.46 -17.91 -7.68
N LEU A 297 17.47 -18.38 -8.42
CA LEU A 297 18.86 -18.11 -8.08
C LEU A 297 19.14 -16.61 -8.31
N THR A 298 19.71 -15.95 -7.31
CA THR A 298 20.14 -14.54 -7.45
C THR A 298 21.34 -14.43 -8.38
N ASN A 299 21.35 -13.38 -9.20
CA ASN A 299 22.49 -13.05 -10.07
C ASN A 299 23.75 -12.74 -9.26
N VAL A 300 23.59 -12.14 -8.07
CA VAL A 300 24.70 -11.73 -7.17
C VAL A 300 25.58 -12.90 -6.73
N THR A 301 24.99 -14.08 -6.53
CA THR A 301 25.74 -15.28 -6.08
C THR A 301 25.89 -16.33 -7.18
N MET A 302 25.45 -16.04 -8.40
CA MET A 302 25.51 -16.99 -9.50
C MET A 302 26.95 -17.06 -10.06
N PRO A 303 27.56 -18.25 -10.19
CA PRO A 303 28.85 -18.37 -10.85
C PRO A 303 28.78 -17.90 -12.31
N LEU A 304 29.77 -17.13 -12.76
CA LEU A 304 29.81 -16.54 -14.10
C LEU A 304 29.54 -17.57 -15.23
N GLY A 305 30.16 -18.74 -15.17
CA GLY A 305 29.96 -19.78 -16.19
C GLY A 305 28.53 -20.33 -16.27
N VAL A 306 27.79 -20.33 -15.14
CA VAL A 306 26.36 -20.72 -15.14
C VAL A 306 25.53 -19.65 -15.85
N MET A 307 25.78 -18.39 -15.54
CA MET A 307 25.09 -17.26 -16.15
C MET A 307 25.35 -17.17 -17.66
N GLU A 308 26.60 -17.30 -18.10
CA GLU A 308 26.97 -17.36 -19.52
C GLU A 308 26.24 -18.48 -20.26
N SER A 309 26.16 -19.67 -19.63
CA SER A 309 25.44 -20.80 -20.19
C SER A 309 23.93 -20.56 -20.30
N ILE A 310 23.32 -19.83 -19.36
CA ILE A 310 21.90 -19.46 -19.42
C ILE A 310 21.66 -18.44 -20.54
N LEU A 311 22.52 -17.42 -20.65
CA LEU A 311 22.44 -16.40 -21.70
C LEU A 311 22.57 -17.00 -23.09
N ALA A 312 23.48 -17.95 -23.28
CA ALA A 312 23.66 -18.65 -24.56
C ALA A 312 22.43 -19.47 -24.97
N ARG A 313 21.57 -19.86 -24.01
CA ARG A 313 20.35 -20.64 -24.23
C ARG A 313 19.09 -19.78 -24.36
N THR A 314 19.16 -18.48 -24.06
CA THR A 314 18.00 -17.57 -24.11
C THR A 314 18.05 -16.68 -25.35
N GLU A 315 17.17 -16.95 -26.32
CA GLU A 315 16.93 -16.06 -27.46
C GLU A 315 16.08 -14.86 -27.00
N ASN A 316 16.69 -13.86 -26.35
CA ASN A 316 15.96 -12.64 -26.00
C ASN A 316 16.83 -11.37 -26.19
N PRO A 317 16.31 -10.27 -26.79
CA PRO A 317 17.07 -9.04 -27.06
C PRO A 317 17.56 -8.28 -25.81
N GLY A 318 17.09 -8.64 -24.61
CA GLY A 318 17.55 -8.07 -23.33
C GLY A 318 18.91 -8.59 -22.83
N SER A 319 19.55 -9.49 -23.59
CA SER A 319 20.82 -10.15 -23.27
C SER A 319 22.01 -9.21 -23.02
N ASN A 320 21.94 -7.95 -23.45
CA ASN A 320 22.97 -6.96 -23.13
C ASN A 320 22.92 -6.46 -21.69
N HIS A 321 21.76 -6.45 -21.02
CA HIS A 321 21.66 -5.91 -19.64
C HIS A 321 22.18 -6.87 -18.58
N LEU A 322 22.00 -8.18 -18.77
CA LEU A 322 22.54 -9.20 -17.87
C LEU A 322 24.08 -9.26 -17.90
N ARG A 323 24.71 -8.87 -19.02
CA ARG A 323 26.17 -8.74 -19.13
C ARG A 323 26.74 -7.55 -18.37
N VAL A 324 25.95 -6.51 -18.13
CA VAL A 324 26.40 -5.31 -17.40
C VAL A 324 26.45 -5.57 -15.89
N LEU A 325 25.52 -6.35 -15.36
CA LEU A 325 25.49 -6.74 -13.94
C LEU A 325 26.60 -7.73 -13.57
N SER A 326 27.10 -8.51 -14.53
CA SER A 326 28.11 -9.55 -14.30
C SER A 326 29.56 -9.10 -14.47
N ALA A 327 29.79 -7.86 -14.92
CA ALA A 327 31.11 -7.34 -15.19
C ALA A 327 31.75 -6.62 -13.98
N LYS A 328 31.15 -6.73 -12.79
CA LYS A 328 31.64 -6.13 -11.54
C LYS A 328 31.93 -7.17 -10.47
#